data_AF-A0A950SQI8-F1
#
_entry.id   AF-A0A950SQI8-F1
#
_cell.length_a   1.000
_cell.length_b   1.000
_cell.length_c   1.000
_cell.angle_alpha   90.00
_cell.angle_beta   90.00
_cell.angle_gamma   90.00
#
_symmetry.space_group_name_H-M   'P 1'
#
loop_
_entity.id
_entity.type
_entity.pdbx_description
1 polymer ?
#
loop_
_entity_poly.entity_id
_entity_poly.type
_entity_poly.pdbx_seq_one_letter_code
_entity_poly.pdbx_strand_id
1 'polypeptide(L)'
;METRDIRTETPITACDVCGRTLLTGEVEQVYLDGGARRSVCELCIARASGAGWIREGTVAPDEGRNGVADHHGSLFGRLRGWWEAQPRPPVGSPPDAPGDS
;
A
#
# COMPACT_ATOMS: atom_id res chain seq x y z
N MET A 1 -37.20 -7.94 29.02
CA MET A 1 -36.24 -6.92 28.56
C MET A 1 -35.05 -7.68 28.05
N GLU A 2 -34.95 -7.86 26.73
CA GLU A 2 -33.84 -8.59 26.10
C GLU A 2 -32.78 -7.59 25.66
N THR A 3 -31.54 -7.81 26.08
CA THR A 3 -30.38 -7.01 25.71
C THR A 3 -29.78 -7.55 24.42
N ARG A 4 -29.77 -6.72 23.37
CA ARG A 4 -29.03 -7.02 22.13
C ARG A 4 -27.53 -6.95 22.40
N ASP A 5 -26.84 -8.02 22.03
CA ASP A 5 -25.38 -8.09 22.03
C ASP A 5 -24.85 -7.26 20.83
N ILE A 6 -23.96 -6.31 21.11
CA ILE A 6 -23.29 -5.50 20.09
C ILE A 6 -21.88 -6.06 19.96
N ARG A 7 -21.63 -6.76 18.84
CA ARG A 7 -20.29 -7.18 18.44
C ARG A 7 -19.68 -6.12 17.53
N THR A 8 -18.52 -5.60 17.93
CA THR A 8 -17.69 -4.74 17.09
C THR A 8 -16.61 -5.61 16.45
N GLU A 9 -16.78 -5.96 15.18
CA GLU A 9 -15.72 -6.58 14.38
C GLU A 9 -14.94 -5.50 13.64
N THR A 10 -13.63 -5.42 13.89
CA THR A 10 -12.74 -4.54 13.12
C THR A 10 -12.00 -5.41 12.12
N PRO A 11 -12.21 -5.22 10.80
CA PRO A 11 -11.50 -6.01 9.80
C PRO A 11 -10.01 -5.69 9.86
N ILE A 12 -9.18 -6.74 9.98
CA ILE A 12 -7.73 -6.62 9.91
C ILE A 12 -7.33 -6.72 8.44
N THR A 13 -7.06 -5.58 7.81
CA THR A 13 -6.64 -5.51 6.41
C THR A 13 -5.11 -5.50 6.32
N ALA A 14 -4.52 -6.24 5.37
CA ALA A 14 -3.08 -6.23 5.12
C ALA A 14 -2.77 -5.54 3.78
N CYS A 15 -1.61 -4.89 3.71
CA CYS A 15 -1.16 -4.24 2.48
C CYS A 15 -0.70 -5.27 1.46
N ASP A 16 -1.32 -5.30 0.28
CA ASP A 16 -0.95 -6.22 -0.82
C ASP A 16 0.47 -5.98 -1.38
N VAL A 17 1.10 -4.84 -1.08
CA VAL A 17 2.45 -4.51 -1.55
C VAL A 17 3.54 -4.94 -0.55
N CYS A 18 3.35 -4.69 0.75
CA CYS A 18 4.38 -4.93 1.77
C CYS A 18 4.00 -5.93 2.87
N GLY A 19 2.75 -6.42 2.88
CA GLY A 19 2.26 -7.41 3.83
C GLY A 19 1.97 -6.89 5.25
N ARG A 20 2.28 -5.63 5.56
CA ARG A 20 1.96 -5.04 6.86
C ARG A 20 0.45 -4.88 7.04
N THR A 21 -0.03 -5.16 8.25
CA THR A 21 -1.40 -4.86 8.66
C THR A 21 -1.63 -3.35 8.71
N LEU A 22 -2.66 -2.88 8.02
CA LEU A 22 -3.11 -1.50 8.13
C LEU A 22 -3.71 -1.30 9.52
N LEU A 23 -3.25 -0.25 10.20
CA LEU A 23 -3.72 0.09 11.54
C LEU A 23 -5.12 0.70 11.47
N THR A 24 -5.88 0.56 12.55
CA THR A 24 -7.15 1.27 12.72
C THR A 24 -6.91 2.78 12.63
N GLY A 25 -7.52 3.43 11.64
CA GLY A 25 -7.35 4.87 11.37
C GLY A 25 -6.26 5.21 10.34
N GLU A 26 -5.52 4.22 9.84
CA GLU A 26 -4.69 4.42 8.64
C GLU A 26 -5.61 4.51 7.42
N VAL A 27 -5.36 5.50 6.53
CA VAL A 27 -6.12 5.62 5.29
C VAL A 27 -5.67 4.53 4.32
N GLU A 28 -6.51 3.52 4.16
CA GLU A 28 -6.29 2.50 3.13
C GLU A 28 -6.52 3.07 1.73
N GLN A 29 -5.63 2.71 0.81
CA GLN A 29 -5.75 3.12 -0.59
C GLN A 29 -6.13 1.91 -1.43
N VAL A 30 -7.32 1.95 -2.02
CA VAL A 30 -7.84 0.85 -2.83
C VAL A 30 -7.39 0.99 -4.28
N TYR A 31 -6.84 -0.10 -4.80
CA TYR A 31 -6.34 -0.23 -6.16
C TYR A 31 -6.95 -1.45 -6.85
N LEU A 32 -6.95 -1.45 -8.17
CA LEU A 32 -7.33 -2.56 -9.02
C LEU A 32 -6.11 -3.06 -9.78
N ASP A 33 -5.85 -4.36 -9.65
CA ASP A 33 -4.81 -5.09 -10.36
C ASP A 33 -5.47 -6.26 -11.09
N GLY A 34 -5.51 -6.20 -12.43
CA GLY A 34 -6.19 -7.24 -13.23
C GLY A 34 -7.66 -7.47 -12.87
N GLY A 35 -8.34 -6.45 -12.32
CA GLY A 35 -9.73 -6.54 -11.85
C GLY A 35 -9.89 -7.03 -10.40
N ALA A 36 -8.81 -7.38 -9.71
CA ALA A 36 -8.83 -7.68 -8.28
C ALA A 36 -8.58 -6.42 -7.45
N ARG A 37 -9.38 -6.21 -6.40
CA ARG A 37 -9.19 -5.12 -5.43
C ARG A 37 -7.99 -5.43 -4.54
N ARG A 38 -7.17 -4.40 -4.31
CA ARG A 38 -5.94 -4.44 -3.52
C ARG A 38 -5.94 -3.29 -2.53
N SER A 39 -5.64 -3.57 -1.26
CA SER A 39 -5.48 -2.56 -0.22
C SER A 39 -4.00 -2.21 -0.08
N VAL A 40 -3.70 -0.91 -0.15
CA VAL A 40 -2.33 -0.40 -0.15
C VAL A 40 -2.16 0.61 0.97
N CYS A 41 -1.16 0.40 1.83
CA CYS A 41 -0.81 1.38 2.87
C CYS A 41 -0.29 2.67 2.21
N GLU A 42 -0.39 3.81 2.90
CA GLU A 42 0.06 5.11 2.37
C GLU A 42 1.49 5.08 1.83
N LEU A 43 2.39 4.36 2.52
CA LEU A 43 3.81 4.23 2.15
C LEU A 43 4.05 3.43 0.86
N CYS A 44 3.05 2.71 0.35
CA CYS A 44 3.17 1.87 -0.84
C CYS A 44 2.42 2.42 -2.06
N ILE A 45 1.82 3.61 -1.97
CA ILE A 45 1.14 4.29 -3.08
C ILE A 45 2.03 4.38 -4.33
N ALA A 46 3.28 4.81 -4.16
CA ALA A 46 4.21 4.98 -5.28
C ALA A 46 4.56 3.64 -5.95
N ARG A 47 4.65 2.55 -5.16
CA ARG A 47 4.92 1.20 -5.68
C ARG A 47 3.73 0.67 -6.45
N ALA A 48 2.51 0.79 -5.91
CA ALA A 48 1.28 0.38 -6.57
C ALA A 48 1.04 1.15 -7.88
N SER A 49 1.19 2.48 -7.86
CA SER A 49 1.09 3.29 -9.08
C SER A 49 2.18 2.97 -10.10
N GLY A 50 3.41 2.68 -9.65
CA GLY A 50 4.51 2.26 -10.52
C GLY A 50 4.30 0.88 -11.15
N ALA A 51 3.56 -0.01 -10.48
CA ALA A 51 3.15 -1.31 -11.01
C ALA A 51 2.00 -1.22 -12.02
N GLY A 52 1.45 -0.03 -12.25
CA GLY A 52 0.33 0.17 -13.19
C GLY A 52 -1.04 -0.16 -12.59
N TRP A 53 -1.14 -0.32 -11.27
CA TRP A 53 -2.44 -0.54 -10.64
C TRP A 53 -3.33 0.70 -10.76
N ILE A 54 -4.63 0.48 -10.97
CA ILE A 54 -5.62 1.54 -11.18
C ILE A 54 -6.25 1.90 -9.84
N ARG A 55 -6.14 3.15 -9.41
CA ARG A 55 -6.77 3.60 -8.17
C ARG A 55 -8.29 3.56 -8.30
N GLU A 56 -8.96 2.84 -7.41
CA GLU A 56 -10.42 2.88 -7.29
C GLU A 56 -10.76 4.25 -6.68
N GLY A 57 -11.58 5.06 -7.39
CA GLY A 57 -11.90 6.43 -6.97
C GLY A 57 -12.38 6.48 -5.53
N THR A 58 -11.87 7.48 -4.78
CA THR A 58 -12.07 7.71 -3.35
C THR A 58 -13.54 7.64 -2.92
N VAL A 59 -14.02 6.43 -2.59
CA VAL A 59 -15.19 6.24 -1.75
C VAL A 59 -14.65 6.02 -0.35
N ALA A 60 -14.53 7.12 0.39
CA ALA A 60 -14.37 7.02 1.83
C ALA A 60 -15.58 6.21 2.36
N PRO A 61 -15.37 5.23 3.26
CA PRO A 61 -16.48 4.59 3.93
C PRO A 61 -17.25 5.68 4.70
N ASP A 62 -18.49 5.90 4.28
CA ASP A 62 -19.49 6.64 5.05
C ASP A 62 -19.69 5.90 6.36
N GLU A 63 -19.26 6.48 7.48
CA GLU A 63 -19.91 6.26 8.78
C GLU A 63 -19.53 7.37 9.75
N GLY A 64 -20.52 8.21 10.06
CA GLY A 64 -20.34 9.51 10.65
C GLY A 64 -19.73 9.53 12.04
N ARG A 65 -18.78 10.43 12.23
CA ARG A 65 -18.63 11.28 13.44
C ARG A 65 -17.65 12.41 13.16
N ASN A 66 -18.24 13.58 12.89
CA ASN A 66 -17.77 14.94 13.12
C ASN A 66 -16.25 15.14 13.33
N GLY A 67 -15.59 15.67 12.30
CA GLY A 67 -14.22 16.17 12.35
C GLY A 67 -13.87 16.73 10.98
N VAL A 68 -14.04 18.03 10.82
CA VAL A 68 -13.62 18.92 9.71
C VAL A 68 -12.85 18.21 8.58
N ALA A 69 -13.47 18.21 7.40
CA ALA A 69 -12.84 17.83 6.15
C ALA A 69 -11.60 18.70 5.89
N ASP A 70 -10.43 18.19 6.29
CA ASP A 70 -9.15 18.72 5.86
C ASP A 70 -8.85 18.17 4.46
N HIS A 71 -9.42 18.84 3.47
CA HIS A 71 -9.11 18.65 2.05
C HIS A 71 -7.79 19.37 1.73
N HIS A 72 -6.72 19.12 2.48
CA HIS A 72 -5.39 19.65 2.16
C HIS A 72 -4.70 18.76 1.13
N GLY A 73 -4.86 19.16 -0.13
CA GLY A 73 -3.74 19.35 -1.05
C GLY A 73 -2.74 18.21 -1.17
N SER A 74 -2.90 17.44 -2.25
CA SER A 74 -1.82 16.82 -3.02
C SER A 74 -0.53 17.67 -3.03
N LEU A 75 0.40 17.40 -2.12
CA LEU A 75 1.72 18.05 -2.06
C LEU A 75 2.87 17.10 -1.69
N PHE A 76 2.75 15.79 -1.94
CA PHE A 76 3.90 14.86 -1.86
C PHE A 76 4.48 14.48 -3.23
N GLY A 77 4.38 15.40 -4.20
CA GLY A 77 5.16 15.38 -5.45
C GLY A 77 6.64 15.75 -5.29
N ARG A 78 7.13 15.97 -4.06
CA ARG A 78 8.50 16.47 -3.80
C ARG A 78 9.46 15.49 -3.12
N LEU A 79 9.03 14.30 -2.70
CA LEU A 79 9.93 13.29 -2.13
C LEU A 79 10.32 12.17 -3.11
N ARG A 80 10.48 12.54 -4.40
CA ARG A 80 10.93 11.65 -5.49
C ARG A 80 12.38 11.91 -5.93
N GLY A 81 13.21 12.54 -5.09
CA GLY A 81 14.63 12.74 -5.39
C GLY A 81 15.57 11.68 -4.81
N TRP A 82 15.13 10.93 -3.80
CA TRP A 82 16.08 10.12 -2.99
C TRP A 82 15.94 8.61 -3.13
N TRP A 83 14.84 8.08 -3.67
CA TRP A 83 14.63 6.64 -3.74
C TRP A 83 15.26 5.96 -4.98
N GLU A 84 15.88 6.73 -5.89
CA GLU A 84 16.68 6.16 -6.98
C GLU A 84 17.99 5.49 -6.48
N ALA A 85 18.26 5.54 -5.17
CA ALA A 85 19.39 4.90 -4.52
C ALA A 85 19.08 3.49 -3.97
N GLN A 86 18.44 2.62 -4.76
CA GLN A 86 18.57 1.17 -4.53
C GLN A 86 19.65 0.62 -5.46
N PRO A 87 20.84 0.23 -4.94
CA PRO A 87 21.83 -0.45 -5.76
C PRO A 87 21.23 -1.76 -6.28
N ARG A 88 21.23 -1.91 -7.61
CA ARG A 88 21.05 -3.19 -8.29
C ARG A 88 21.98 -4.23 -7.63
N PRO A 89 21.49 -5.40 -7.18
CA PRO A 89 22.38 -6.44 -6.67
C PRO A 89 23.33 -6.86 -7.81
N PRO A 90 24.64 -7.05 -7.54
CA PRO A 90 25.55 -7.53 -8.55
C PRO A 90 25.09 -8.92 -9.02
N VAL A 91 24.82 -9.04 -10.33
CA VAL A 91 24.72 -10.34 -10.98
C VAL A 91 26.07 -11.04 -10.77
N GLY A 92 26.08 -12.08 -9.95
CA GLY A 92 27.28 -12.87 -9.70
C GLY A 92 27.76 -13.48 -11.02
N SER A 93 29.02 -13.22 -11.37
CA SER A 93 29.68 -13.92 -12.47
C SER A 93 29.64 -15.43 -12.21
N PRO A 94 29.33 -16.27 -13.21
CA PRO A 94 29.46 -17.71 -13.05
C PRO A 94 30.95 -18.06 -12.83
N PRO A 95 31.27 -19.05 -11.98
CA PRO A 95 32.62 -19.58 -11.89
C PRO A 95 32.90 -20.40 -13.16
N ASP A 96 33.82 -19.93 -14.02
CA ASP A 96 34.38 -20.78 -15.05
C ASP A 96 35.41 -21.73 -14.40
N ALA A 97 35.24 -23.01 -14.72
CA ALA A 97 35.83 -24.16 -14.07
C ALA A 97 37.34 -24.35 -14.43
N PRO A 98 38.08 -25.23 -13.72
CA PRO A 98 39.51 -25.44 -13.97
C PRO A 98 39.78 -26.38 -15.16
N GLY A 99 40.82 -26.09 -15.95
CA GLY A 99 41.43 -27.01 -16.93
C GLY A 99 42.67 -26.35 -17.55
N ASP A 100 43.89 -26.78 -17.22
CA ASP A 100 44.64 -27.96 -17.67
C ASP A 100 45.65 -27.59 -18.77
N SER A 101 46.94 -27.49 -18.37
CA SER A 101 48.18 -27.76 -19.13
C SER A 101 49.37 -26.97 -18.59
#